data_AF-A0A1V4RND7-F1
#
_entry.id   AF-A0A1V4RND7-F1
#
_cell.length_a   1.000
_cell.length_b   1.000
_cell.length_c   1.000
_cell.angle_alpha   90.00
_cell.angle_beta   90.00
_cell.angle_gamma   90.00
#
_symmetry.space_group_name_H-M   'P 1'
#
loop_
_entity.id
_entity.type
_entity.pdbx_description
1 polymer ?
#
loop_
_entity_poly.entity_id
_entity_poly.type
_entity_poly.pdbx_seq_one_letter_code
_entity_poly.pdbx_strand_id
1 'polypeptide(L)'
;MFLGTTDFESGNLRVIRLGSLAFLSAAILRFVISRQLAVPPPAAAPLGPRPAILTRMQEVAAIRFNRGKFSDRRSVRAIQGHAGASPDGVWGTDTVQRVAQAQQNAGIGVDGKVGGGTLENFSMQLITANQQNAAIRMIVDYYNFRDDGNLLNVFFDPTVGANASTDFRPNEPVRVRVGPAGLAQPFTGIVHTIAHEYEHVRRLKQGIVPAATHEFLGEAIEILSRGMQQEPLESVAPGAAGYVAGFADDAGRALANWNNMPLADRRRFRARFIAVRRRVRNRIAAGTPAQQALHAGLLAGYNAVVLPAP
;
A
#
# COMPACT_ATOMS: atom_id res chain seq x y z
N MET A 1 -2.14 -8.60 -31.39
CA MET A 1 -0.95 -7.84 -30.90
C MET A 1 -1.25 -6.36 -31.12
N PHE A 2 -1.19 -5.50 -30.09
CA PHE A 2 -1.48 -4.06 -30.23
C PHE A 2 -0.20 -3.23 -30.08
N LEU A 3 -0.15 -2.02 -30.65
CA LEU A 3 1.00 -1.13 -30.53
C LEU A 3 0.97 -0.36 -29.20
N GLY A 4 -0.16 0.25 -28.87
CA GLY A 4 -0.41 0.84 -27.57
C GLY A 4 -1.87 1.22 -27.40
N THR A 5 -2.31 1.38 -26.16
CA THR A 5 -3.63 1.88 -25.79
C THR A 5 -3.52 3.00 -24.77
N THR A 6 -4.55 3.83 -24.70
CA THR A 6 -4.68 4.88 -23.70
C THR A 6 -5.96 4.65 -22.92
N ASP A 7 -5.83 4.66 -21.61
CA ASP A 7 -6.93 4.64 -20.66
C ASP A 7 -6.80 5.83 -19.71
N PHE A 8 -7.90 6.18 -19.04
CA PHE A 8 -7.93 7.25 -18.04
C PHE A 8 -8.44 6.72 -16.72
N GLU A 9 -7.66 6.93 -15.67
CA GLU A 9 -8.01 6.61 -14.30
C GLU A 9 -8.57 7.84 -13.56
N SER A 10 -8.93 7.65 -12.30
CA SER A 10 -9.43 8.71 -11.41
C SER A 10 -8.59 9.98 -11.48
N GLY A 11 -9.27 11.13 -11.53
CA GLY A 11 -8.60 12.42 -11.69
C GLY A 11 -8.00 12.62 -13.08
N ASN A 12 -8.58 11.97 -14.09
CA ASN A 12 -8.16 12.11 -15.48
C ASN A 12 -6.69 11.75 -15.70
N LEU A 13 -6.19 10.77 -14.93
CA LEU A 13 -4.81 10.33 -15.02
C LEU A 13 -4.66 9.40 -16.23
N ARG A 14 -3.87 9.85 -17.21
CA ARG A 14 -3.59 9.06 -18.41
C ARG A 14 -2.70 7.86 -18.09
N VAL A 15 -3.13 6.68 -18.51
CA VAL A 15 -2.34 5.45 -18.52
C VAL A 15 -2.12 5.02 -19.96
N ILE A 16 -0.86 4.97 -20.37
CA ILE A 16 -0.46 4.48 -21.69
C ILE A 16 0.08 3.06 -21.51
N ARG A 17 -0.60 2.09 -22.11
CA ARG A 17 -0.12 0.70 -22.16
C ARG A 17 0.56 0.47 -23.49
N LEU A 18 1.80 0.03 -23.46
CA LEU A 18 2.61 -0.24 -24.64
C LEU A 18 2.64 -1.74 -24.89
N GLY A 19 2.27 -2.16 -26.10
CA GLY A 19 2.41 -3.56 -26.51
C GLY A 19 3.86 -3.88 -26.87
N SER A 20 4.20 -5.17 -26.94
CA SER A 20 5.58 -5.60 -27.23
C SER A 20 6.13 -5.06 -28.56
N LEU A 21 5.27 -4.84 -29.56
CA LEU A 21 5.67 -4.23 -30.83
C LEU A 21 6.16 -2.77 -30.68
N ALA A 22 5.74 -2.05 -29.64
CA ALA A 22 6.25 -0.71 -29.36
C ALA A 22 7.74 -0.72 -29.03
N PHE A 23 8.29 -1.85 -28.59
CA PHE A 23 9.68 -2.00 -28.19
C PHE A 23 10.61 -2.48 -29.31
N LEU A 24 10.13 -2.59 -30.55
CA LEU A 24 10.95 -2.99 -31.72
C LEU A 24 12.10 -2.01 -32.00
N SER A 25 11.89 -0.72 -31.72
CA SER A 25 12.95 0.29 -31.80
C SER A 25 12.57 1.53 -30.97
N ALA A 26 13.57 2.34 -30.60
CA ALA A 26 13.33 3.62 -29.93
C ALA A 26 12.43 4.57 -30.77
N ALA A 27 12.52 4.51 -32.10
CA ALA A 27 11.68 5.30 -33.00
C ALA A 27 10.21 4.86 -32.93
N ILE A 28 9.96 3.54 -32.94
CA ILE A 28 8.61 2.99 -32.81
C ILE A 28 8.04 3.30 -31.42
N LEU A 29 8.85 3.14 -30.36
CA LEU A 29 8.44 3.45 -28.99
C LEU A 29 7.97 4.90 -28.85
N ARG A 30 8.78 5.85 -29.34
CA ARG A 30 8.43 7.28 -29.34
C ARG A 30 7.17 7.55 -30.16
N PHE A 31 7.07 6.96 -31.36
CA PHE A 31 5.89 7.11 -32.21
C PHE A 31 4.61 6.64 -31.50
N VAL A 32 4.64 5.46 -30.88
CA VAL A 32 3.49 4.92 -30.14
C VAL A 32 3.14 5.83 -28.97
N ILE A 33 4.11 6.25 -28.16
CA ILE A 33 3.87 7.15 -27.01
C ILE A 33 3.23 8.46 -27.49
N SER A 34 3.79 9.11 -28.51
CA SER A 34 3.26 10.37 -29.05
C SER A 34 1.82 10.20 -29.57
N ARG A 35 1.54 9.10 -30.26
CA ARG A 35 0.19 8.77 -30.74
C ARG A 35 -0.80 8.60 -29.58
N GLN A 36 -0.40 7.93 -28.50
CA GLN A 36 -1.25 7.71 -27.32
C GLN A 36 -1.43 9.00 -26.50
N LEU A 37 -0.42 9.88 -26.45
CA LEU A 37 -0.53 11.20 -25.82
C LEU A 37 -1.52 12.11 -26.56
N ALA A 38 -1.68 11.93 -27.88
CA ALA A 38 -2.61 12.72 -28.69
C ALA A 38 -4.09 12.37 -28.46
N VAL A 39 -4.41 11.25 -27.79
CA VAL A 39 -5.80 10.89 -27.44
C VAL A 39 -6.33 11.93 -26.45
N PRO A 40 -7.42 12.67 -26.72
CA PRO A 40 -7.90 13.68 -25.79
C PRO A 40 -8.36 13.04 -24.47
N PRO A 41 -8.13 13.69 -23.32
CA PRO A 41 -8.73 13.23 -22.08
C PRO A 41 -10.26 13.36 -22.11
N PRO A 42 -11.00 12.55 -21.34
CA PRO A 42 -12.41 12.77 -21.10
C PRO A 42 -12.67 14.21 -20.65
N ALA A 43 -13.75 14.80 -21.17
CA ALA A 43 -14.19 16.11 -20.74
C ALA A 43 -14.47 16.08 -19.23
N ALA A 44 -13.90 17.04 -18.49
CA ALA A 44 -14.21 17.16 -17.08
C ALA A 44 -15.68 17.51 -16.90
N ALA A 45 -16.35 16.84 -15.96
CA ALA A 45 -17.69 17.23 -15.56
C ALA A 45 -17.67 18.71 -15.09
N PRO A 46 -18.69 19.51 -15.43
CA PRO A 46 -18.80 20.88 -14.94
C PRO A 46 -18.72 20.88 -13.41
N LEU A 47 -17.83 21.72 -12.87
CA LEU A 47 -17.74 21.87 -11.42
C LEU A 47 -18.96 22.68 -10.95
N GLY A 48 -19.76 22.08 -10.08
CA GLY A 48 -20.77 22.80 -9.32
C GLY A 48 -20.13 23.86 -8.39
N PRO A 49 -20.94 24.70 -7.73
CA PRO A 49 -20.44 25.74 -6.83
C PRO A 49 -19.51 25.14 -5.77
N ARG A 50 -18.47 25.89 -5.39
CA ARG A 50 -17.53 25.46 -4.36
C ARG A 50 -18.28 25.30 -3.03
N PRO A 51 -18.18 24.15 -2.33
CA PRO A 51 -18.75 23.99 -1.00
C PRO A 51 -18.17 25.01 0.00
N ALA A 52 -18.95 25.34 1.01
CA ALA A 52 -18.56 26.28 2.08
C ALA A 52 -18.68 25.61 3.46
N ILE A 53 -18.08 24.42 3.59
CA ILE A 53 -18.10 23.61 4.83
C ILE A 53 -17.01 24.08 5.80
N LEU A 54 -15.82 24.35 5.28
CA LEU A 54 -14.67 24.76 6.08
C LEU A 54 -14.58 26.29 6.19
N THR A 55 -14.19 26.77 7.36
CA THR A 55 -13.71 28.14 7.55
C THR A 55 -12.34 28.34 6.88
N ARG A 56 -11.96 29.59 6.61
CA ARG A 56 -10.65 29.92 6.02
C ARG A 56 -9.46 29.33 6.78
N MET A 57 -9.51 29.33 8.12
CA MET A 57 -8.43 28.74 8.93
C MET A 57 -8.37 27.22 8.78
N GLN A 58 -9.53 26.56 8.72
CA GLN A 58 -9.60 25.11 8.48
C GLN A 58 -9.09 24.76 7.09
N GLU A 59 -9.42 25.55 6.06
CA GLU A 59 -8.87 25.36 4.70
C GLU A 59 -7.34 25.42 4.70
N VAL A 60 -6.74 26.43 5.32
CA VAL A 60 -5.28 26.58 5.41
C VAL A 60 -4.64 25.39 6.15
N ALA A 61 -5.23 24.98 7.27
CA ALA A 61 -4.76 23.82 8.02
C ALA A 61 -4.85 22.52 7.21
N ALA A 62 -5.96 22.32 6.49
CA ALA A 62 -6.18 21.16 5.64
C ALA A 62 -5.20 21.10 4.47
N ILE A 63 -5.00 22.22 3.77
CA ILE A 63 -4.03 22.32 2.67
C ILE A 63 -2.62 21.98 3.16
N ARG A 64 -2.19 22.55 4.30
CA ARG A 64 -0.87 22.27 4.87
C ARG A 64 -0.72 20.80 5.24
N PHE A 65 -1.71 20.22 5.91
CA PHE A 65 -1.70 18.82 6.29
C PHE A 65 -1.60 17.90 5.06
N ASN A 66 -2.47 18.13 4.07
CA ASN A 66 -2.54 17.28 2.88
C ASN A 66 -1.26 17.37 2.04
N ARG A 67 -0.65 18.56 1.91
CA ARG A 67 0.68 18.71 1.26
C ARG A 67 1.80 17.96 1.99
N GLY A 68 1.72 17.86 3.32
CA GLY A 68 2.69 17.10 4.12
C GLY A 68 2.52 15.59 4.02
N LYS A 69 1.37 15.11 3.53
CA LYS A 69 1.04 13.69 3.39
C LYS A 69 1.06 13.18 1.95
N PHE A 70 0.74 14.05 0.99
CA PHE A 70 0.63 13.70 -0.42
C PHE A 70 1.51 14.62 -1.26
N SER A 71 2.65 14.08 -1.67
CA SER A 71 3.66 14.78 -2.46
C SER A 71 3.60 14.42 -3.94
N ASP A 72 3.02 13.26 -4.29
CA ASP A 72 2.84 12.85 -5.67
C ASP A 72 1.59 13.52 -6.26
N ARG A 73 1.79 14.32 -7.32
CA ARG A 73 0.70 14.98 -8.06
C ARG A 73 -0.36 13.99 -8.56
N ARG A 74 0.01 12.74 -8.85
CA ARG A 74 -0.91 11.68 -9.29
C ARG A 74 -1.85 11.26 -8.16
N SER A 75 -1.34 11.17 -6.93
CA SER A 75 -2.16 10.90 -5.74
C SER A 75 -3.11 12.05 -5.44
N VAL A 76 -2.65 13.30 -5.59
CA VAL A 76 -3.53 14.48 -5.46
C VAL A 76 -4.66 14.45 -6.50
N ARG A 77 -4.36 14.10 -7.76
CA ARG A 77 -5.38 13.93 -8.81
C ARG A 77 -6.37 12.82 -8.49
N ALA A 78 -5.90 11.68 -7.98
CA ALA A 78 -6.79 10.59 -7.55
C ALA A 78 -7.77 11.06 -6.47
N ILE A 79 -7.28 11.81 -5.47
CA ILE A 79 -8.13 12.37 -4.43
C ILE A 79 -9.10 13.41 -5.00
N GLN A 80 -8.64 14.29 -5.89
CA GLN A 80 -9.49 15.29 -6.55
C GLN A 80 -10.59 14.63 -7.38
N GLY A 81 -10.25 13.59 -8.17
CA GLY A 81 -11.20 12.81 -8.93
C GLY A 81 -12.25 12.14 -8.04
N HIS A 82 -11.81 11.55 -6.93
CA HIS A 82 -12.71 10.94 -5.95
C HIS A 82 -13.62 11.96 -5.27
N ALA A 83 -13.08 13.09 -4.81
CA ALA A 83 -13.82 14.14 -4.12
C ALA A 83 -14.65 15.04 -5.07
N GLY A 84 -14.56 14.84 -6.39
CA GLY A 84 -15.26 15.66 -7.38
C GLY A 84 -14.69 17.09 -7.52
N ALA A 85 -13.40 17.27 -7.27
CA ALA A 85 -12.66 18.51 -7.47
C ALA A 85 -12.00 18.57 -8.86
N SER A 86 -11.53 19.76 -9.24
CA SER A 86 -10.69 19.90 -10.44
C SER A 86 -9.41 19.06 -10.28
N PRO A 87 -9.09 18.13 -11.22
CA PRO A 87 -7.94 17.25 -11.09
C PRO A 87 -6.63 17.89 -11.62
N ASP A 88 -6.26 19.04 -11.09
CA ASP A 88 -5.03 19.76 -11.47
C ASP A 88 -3.76 19.18 -10.82
N GLY A 89 -3.92 18.40 -9.76
CA GLY A 89 -2.86 17.81 -8.94
C GLY A 89 -2.27 18.79 -7.91
N VAL A 90 -3.04 19.81 -7.50
CA VAL A 90 -2.61 20.84 -6.54
C VAL A 90 -3.60 20.93 -5.37
N TRP A 91 -3.08 20.95 -4.15
CA TRP A 91 -3.89 21.24 -2.96
C TRP A 91 -4.26 22.72 -2.88
N GLY A 92 -5.52 23.03 -3.19
CA GLY A 92 -6.13 24.36 -3.07
C GLY A 92 -7.41 24.35 -2.22
N THR A 93 -8.01 25.53 -2.05
CA THR A 93 -9.22 25.73 -1.22
C THR A 93 -10.41 24.92 -1.74
N ASP A 94 -10.62 24.88 -3.07
CA ASP A 94 -11.71 24.09 -3.66
C ASP A 94 -11.54 22.58 -3.36
N THR A 95 -10.32 22.06 -3.49
CA THR A 95 -10.02 20.65 -3.19
C THR A 95 -10.35 20.31 -1.75
N VAL A 96 -9.92 21.10 -0.76
CA VAL A 96 -10.16 20.76 0.66
C VAL A 96 -11.63 20.94 1.07
N GLN A 97 -12.36 21.88 0.47
CA GLN A 97 -13.81 22.01 0.65
C GLN A 97 -14.55 20.77 0.12
N ARG A 98 -14.13 20.25 -1.03
CA ARG A 98 -14.73 19.04 -1.62
C ARG A 98 -14.33 17.77 -0.89
N VAL A 99 -13.11 17.69 -0.35
CA VAL A 99 -12.74 16.63 0.59
C VAL A 99 -13.64 16.68 1.82
N ALA A 100 -13.91 17.87 2.38
CA ALA A 100 -14.83 18.02 3.51
C ALA A 100 -16.26 17.59 3.15
N GLN A 101 -16.74 17.92 1.94
CA GLN A 101 -18.04 17.44 1.46
C GLN A 101 -18.07 15.92 1.34
N ALA A 102 -17.01 15.30 0.78
CA ALA A 102 -16.91 13.85 0.66
C ALA A 102 -16.85 13.17 2.04
N GLN A 103 -16.12 13.75 3.01
CA GLN A 103 -16.10 13.29 4.40
C GLN A 103 -17.50 13.37 5.03
N GLN A 104 -18.22 14.47 4.82
CA GLN A 104 -19.59 14.65 5.31
C GLN A 104 -20.54 13.59 4.72
N ASN A 105 -20.47 13.35 3.40
CA ASN A 105 -21.28 12.35 2.72
C ASN A 105 -20.97 10.92 3.17
N ALA A 106 -19.72 10.66 3.55
CA ALA A 106 -19.27 9.38 4.08
C ALA A 106 -19.54 9.20 5.58
N GLY A 107 -20.03 10.22 6.29
CA GLY A 107 -20.28 10.15 7.73
C GLY A 107 -19.02 10.04 8.59
N ILE A 108 -17.88 10.54 8.11
CA ILE A 108 -16.60 10.54 8.84
C ILE A 108 -16.22 11.97 9.29
N GLY A 109 -15.12 12.11 10.04
CA GLY A 109 -14.66 13.41 10.52
C GLY A 109 -14.49 14.44 9.40
N VAL A 110 -15.18 15.58 9.51
CA VAL A 110 -15.26 16.63 8.48
C VAL A 110 -14.27 17.74 8.79
N ASP A 111 -13.07 17.67 8.21
CA ASP A 111 -12.01 18.65 8.43
C ASP A 111 -11.17 18.99 7.17
N GLY A 112 -11.52 18.43 6.02
CA GLY A 112 -10.81 18.60 4.75
C GLY A 112 -9.45 17.91 4.68
N LYS A 113 -9.05 17.16 5.72
CA LYS A 113 -7.76 16.46 5.78
C LYS A 113 -7.95 15.00 5.38
N VAL A 114 -7.14 14.54 4.44
CA VAL A 114 -7.08 13.11 4.11
C VAL A 114 -6.18 12.41 5.12
N GLY A 115 -6.66 12.30 6.36
CA GLY A 115 -6.03 11.55 7.46
C GLY A 115 -6.27 10.05 7.37
N GLY A 116 -5.84 9.27 8.37
CA GLY A 116 -5.93 7.79 8.32
C GLY A 116 -7.34 7.26 8.02
N GLY A 117 -8.36 7.74 8.74
CA GLY A 117 -9.75 7.32 8.50
C GLY A 117 -10.33 7.80 7.16
N THR A 118 -9.92 8.97 6.67
CA THR A 118 -10.34 9.45 5.33
C THR A 118 -9.63 8.69 4.22
N LEU A 119 -8.33 8.38 4.39
CA LEU A 119 -7.56 7.56 3.46
C LEU A 119 -8.18 6.16 3.34
N GLU A 120 -8.46 5.51 4.47
CA GLU A 120 -9.14 4.21 4.51
C GLU A 120 -10.46 4.27 3.73
N ASN A 121 -11.33 5.21 4.09
CA ASN A 121 -12.64 5.33 3.46
C ASN A 121 -12.54 5.57 1.94
N PHE A 122 -11.70 6.51 1.50
CA PHE A 122 -11.54 6.83 0.08
C PHE A 122 -10.90 5.68 -0.70
N SER A 123 -9.87 5.04 -0.14
CA SER A 123 -9.22 3.89 -0.77
C SER A 123 -10.19 2.73 -0.97
N MET A 124 -11.03 2.42 0.02
CA MET A 124 -12.02 1.35 -0.11
C MET A 124 -13.09 1.69 -1.16
N GLN A 125 -13.59 2.93 -1.19
CA GLN A 125 -14.53 3.35 -2.22
C GLN A 125 -13.93 3.29 -3.64
N LEU A 126 -12.66 3.69 -3.80
CA LEU A 126 -11.94 3.59 -5.06
C LEU A 126 -11.78 2.13 -5.50
N ILE A 127 -11.46 1.21 -4.59
CA ILE A 127 -11.36 -0.23 -4.89
C ILE A 127 -12.72 -0.76 -5.37
N THR A 128 -13.82 -0.46 -4.66
CA THR A 128 -15.19 -0.83 -5.06
C THR A 128 -15.56 -0.24 -6.43
N ALA A 129 -15.08 0.95 -6.77
CA ALA A 129 -15.30 1.60 -8.05
C ALA A 129 -14.37 1.10 -9.18
N ASN A 130 -13.62 0.01 -8.99
CA ASN A 130 -12.61 -0.49 -9.94
C ASN A 130 -11.51 0.53 -10.27
N GLN A 131 -11.13 1.34 -9.28
CA GLN A 131 -10.04 2.31 -9.34
C GLN A 131 -8.88 1.90 -8.43
N GLN A 132 -8.52 0.61 -8.45
CA GLN A 132 -7.53 0.00 -7.57
C GLN A 132 -6.17 0.72 -7.62
N ASN A 133 -5.70 1.10 -8.81
CA ASN A 133 -4.44 1.83 -8.97
C ASN A 133 -4.45 3.22 -8.30
N ALA A 134 -5.61 3.90 -8.27
CA ALA A 134 -5.75 5.16 -7.57
C ALA A 134 -5.62 4.96 -6.05
N ALA A 135 -6.27 3.93 -5.50
CA ALA A 135 -6.15 3.56 -4.10
C ALA A 135 -4.71 3.19 -3.71
N ILE A 136 -4.04 2.36 -4.50
CA ILE A 136 -2.64 1.97 -4.28
C ILE A 136 -1.72 3.20 -4.21
N ARG A 137 -1.84 4.14 -5.16
CA ARG A 137 -1.00 5.35 -5.16
C ARG A 137 -1.24 6.24 -3.95
N MET A 138 -2.50 6.39 -3.54
CA MET A 138 -2.84 7.15 -2.33
C MET A 138 -2.20 6.53 -1.08
N ILE A 139 -2.27 5.20 -0.95
CA ILE A 139 -1.68 4.47 0.18
C ILE A 139 -0.16 4.65 0.20
N VAL A 140 0.50 4.43 -0.94
CA VAL A 140 1.96 4.56 -1.09
C VAL A 140 2.44 5.96 -0.71
N ASP A 141 1.79 7.02 -1.20
CA ASP A 141 2.19 8.41 -0.93
C ASP A 141 1.92 8.78 0.53
N TYR A 142 0.74 8.44 1.08
CA TYR A 142 0.39 8.78 2.46
C TYR A 142 1.34 8.19 3.50
N TYR A 143 1.68 6.91 3.34
CA TYR A 143 2.63 6.22 4.22
C TYR A 143 4.09 6.46 3.80
N ASN A 144 4.30 7.20 2.71
CA ASN A 144 5.61 7.52 2.16
C ASN A 144 6.46 6.25 1.99
N PHE A 145 5.87 5.23 1.36
CA PHE A 145 6.59 4.02 0.98
C PHE A 145 7.57 4.35 -0.12
N ARG A 146 8.83 4.50 0.28
CA ARG A 146 9.94 4.75 -0.61
C ARG A 146 10.59 3.44 -1.00
N ASP A 147 10.85 3.30 -2.28
CA ASP A 147 11.84 2.38 -2.81
C ASP A 147 13.18 3.09 -2.90
N ASP A 148 14.27 2.33 -2.84
CA ASP A 148 15.61 2.89 -2.97
C ASP A 148 15.99 3.12 -4.44
N GLY A 149 15.04 3.47 -5.32
CA GLY A 149 15.27 3.77 -6.74
C GLY A 149 15.39 2.53 -7.65
N ASN A 150 14.81 1.40 -7.26
CA ASN A 150 14.80 0.16 -8.06
C ASN A 150 13.38 -0.28 -8.47
N LEU A 151 12.35 0.43 -8.00
CA LEU A 151 10.95 0.15 -8.31
C LEU A 151 10.50 0.98 -9.51
N LEU A 152 10.01 0.31 -10.54
CA LEU A 152 9.36 0.98 -11.67
C LEU A 152 7.93 1.39 -11.34
N ASN A 153 7.16 0.46 -10.77
CA ASN A 153 5.74 0.68 -10.51
C ASN A 153 5.18 -0.30 -9.48
N VAL A 154 4.13 0.15 -8.79
CA VAL A 154 3.21 -0.66 -7.98
C VAL A 154 1.83 -0.51 -8.59
N PHE A 155 1.21 -1.61 -8.98
CA PHE A 155 -0.08 -1.56 -9.66
C PHE A 155 -0.92 -2.79 -9.37
N PHE A 156 -2.22 -2.65 -9.57
CA PHE A 156 -3.17 -3.74 -9.52
C PHE A 156 -3.06 -4.61 -10.77
N ASP A 157 -2.92 -5.91 -10.57
CA ASP A 157 -2.92 -6.91 -11.63
C ASP A 157 -3.95 -8.00 -11.32
N PRO A 158 -5.07 -8.08 -12.06
CA PRO A 158 -6.12 -9.05 -11.77
C PRO A 158 -5.70 -10.50 -12.02
N THR A 159 -4.54 -10.74 -12.65
CA THR A 159 -4.03 -12.08 -12.94
C THR A 159 -3.16 -12.66 -11.82
N VAL A 160 -2.79 -11.84 -10.83
CA VAL A 160 -1.99 -12.30 -9.68
C VAL A 160 -2.92 -13.00 -8.68
N GLY A 161 -2.73 -14.31 -8.53
CA GLY A 161 -3.51 -15.13 -7.58
C GLY A 161 -3.11 -14.95 -6.11
N ALA A 162 -1.89 -14.46 -5.84
CA ALA A 162 -1.42 -14.12 -4.51
C ALA A 162 -1.95 -12.75 -4.04
N ASN A 163 -1.69 -12.39 -2.78
CA ASN A 163 -1.99 -11.04 -2.28
C ASN A 163 -1.25 -9.97 -3.09
N ALA A 164 0.05 -10.18 -3.29
CA ALA A 164 0.87 -9.43 -4.20
C ALA A 164 2.06 -10.28 -4.67
N SER A 165 2.83 -9.73 -5.60
CA SER A 165 4.02 -10.35 -6.17
C SER A 165 5.03 -9.29 -6.56
N THR A 166 6.26 -9.45 -6.08
CA THR A 166 7.43 -8.69 -6.53
C THR A 166 8.11 -9.43 -7.69
N ASP A 167 8.06 -8.84 -8.88
CA ASP A 167 8.78 -9.33 -10.05
C ASP A 167 10.19 -8.76 -10.10
N PHE A 168 11.18 -9.62 -9.86
CA PHE A 168 12.58 -9.32 -10.08
C PHE A 168 13.13 -10.12 -11.25
N ARG A 169 13.76 -9.42 -12.20
CA ARG A 169 14.57 -10.03 -13.25
C ARG A 169 15.91 -9.32 -13.30
N PRO A 170 17.02 -10.05 -13.50
CA PRO A 170 18.32 -9.42 -13.66
C PRO A 170 18.27 -8.34 -14.75
N ASN A 171 18.74 -7.14 -14.42
CA ASN A 171 18.78 -5.96 -15.30
C ASN A 171 17.43 -5.36 -15.72
N GLU A 172 16.31 -5.79 -15.14
CA GLU A 172 15.03 -5.10 -15.29
C GLU A 172 14.66 -4.32 -14.01
N PRO A 173 14.00 -3.16 -14.12
CA PRO A 173 13.38 -2.52 -12.99
C PRO A 173 12.37 -3.44 -12.28
N VAL A 174 12.32 -3.37 -10.95
CA VAL A 174 11.38 -4.17 -10.15
C VAL A 174 9.96 -3.67 -10.36
N ARG A 175 9.00 -4.59 -10.35
CA ARG A 175 7.57 -4.27 -10.34
C ARG A 175 6.93 -4.95 -9.16
N VAL A 176 5.99 -4.26 -8.52
CA VAL A 176 5.09 -4.87 -7.54
C VAL A 176 3.71 -4.93 -8.17
N ARG A 177 3.12 -6.12 -8.14
CA ARG A 177 1.77 -6.39 -8.64
C ARG A 177 0.90 -6.79 -7.46
N VAL A 178 -0.13 -6.02 -7.18
CA VAL A 178 -1.12 -6.34 -6.13
C VAL A 178 -2.28 -7.08 -6.78
N GLY A 179 -2.58 -8.28 -6.27
CA GLY A 179 -3.67 -9.12 -6.78
C GLY A 179 -5.03 -8.79 -6.18
N PRO A 180 -6.12 -9.41 -6.68
CA PRO A 180 -7.45 -9.24 -6.12
C PRO A 180 -7.55 -9.62 -4.64
N ALA A 181 -6.89 -10.70 -4.23
CA ALA A 181 -6.87 -11.14 -2.83
C ALA A 181 -6.22 -10.09 -1.90
N GLY A 182 -5.16 -9.42 -2.38
CA GLY A 182 -4.48 -8.37 -1.63
C GLY A 182 -5.38 -7.17 -1.33
N LEU A 183 -6.19 -6.75 -2.32
CA LEU A 183 -7.13 -5.62 -2.17
C LEU A 183 -8.47 -6.00 -1.55
N ALA A 184 -8.75 -7.29 -1.36
CA ALA A 184 -9.94 -7.78 -0.65
C ALA A 184 -9.76 -7.80 0.88
N GLN A 185 -8.53 -7.60 1.37
CA GLN A 185 -8.23 -7.54 2.79
C GLN A 185 -8.83 -6.28 3.45
N PRO A 186 -8.95 -6.26 4.79
CA PRO A 186 -9.14 -5.00 5.51
C PRO A 186 -8.05 -3.98 5.15
N PHE A 187 -8.34 -2.70 5.30
CA PHE A 187 -7.44 -1.63 4.91
C PHE A 187 -6.03 -1.76 5.50
N THR A 188 -5.90 -2.19 6.75
CA THR A 188 -4.59 -2.44 7.38
C THR A 188 -3.80 -3.52 6.67
N GLY A 189 -4.45 -4.61 6.26
CA GLY A 189 -3.84 -5.70 5.49
C GLY A 189 -3.40 -5.28 4.10
N ILE A 190 -4.18 -4.40 3.44
CA ILE A 190 -3.77 -3.79 2.16
C ILE A 190 -2.48 -2.98 2.34
N VAL A 191 -2.44 -2.13 3.36
CA VAL A 191 -1.27 -1.28 3.67
C VAL A 191 -0.04 -2.13 3.96
N HIS A 192 -0.19 -3.16 4.78
CA HIS A 192 0.88 -4.10 5.14
C HIS A 192 1.36 -4.93 3.95
N THR A 193 0.45 -5.49 3.16
CA THR A 193 0.77 -6.19 1.90
C THR A 193 1.63 -5.30 1.00
N ILE A 194 1.25 -4.04 0.79
CA ILE A 194 2.06 -3.11 -0.02
C ILE A 194 3.42 -2.86 0.64
N ALA A 195 3.46 -2.60 1.95
CA ALA A 195 4.69 -2.34 2.68
C ALA A 195 5.68 -3.53 2.62
N HIS A 196 5.16 -4.76 2.68
CA HIS A 196 5.88 -6.01 2.54
C HIS A 196 6.57 -6.09 1.18
N GLU A 197 5.83 -5.83 0.09
CA GLU A 197 6.42 -5.88 -1.25
C GLU A 197 7.49 -4.79 -1.46
N TYR A 198 7.31 -3.60 -0.88
CA TYR A 198 8.36 -2.57 -0.88
C TYR A 198 9.63 -3.07 -0.15
N GLU A 199 9.49 -3.92 0.84
CA GLU A 199 10.63 -4.52 1.51
C GLU A 199 11.36 -5.50 0.59
N HIS A 200 10.65 -6.39 -0.11
CA HIS A 200 11.26 -7.26 -1.11
C HIS A 200 12.08 -6.46 -2.12
N VAL A 201 11.54 -5.36 -2.65
CA VAL A 201 12.25 -4.45 -3.56
C VAL A 201 13.58 -3.98 -2.97
N ARG A 202 13.58 -3.55 -1.69
CA ARG A 202 14.82 -3.10 -1.00
C ARG A 202 15.81 -4.24 -0.80
N ARG A 203 15.33 -5.44 -0.45
CA ARG A 203 16.19 -6.61 -0.19
C ARG A 203 16.84 -7.13 -1.47
N LEU A 204 16.12 -7.11 -2.58
CA LEU A 204 16.66 -7.39 -3.91
C LEU A 204 17.79 -6.43 -4.27
N LYS A 205 17.61 -5.12 -4.04
CA LYS A 205 18.66 -4.13 -4.28
C LYS A 205 19.93 -4.38 -3.44
N GLN A 206 19.77 -4.90 -2.23
CA GLN A 206 20.87 -5.21 -1.32
C GLN A 206 21.56 -6.55 -1.63
N GLY A 207 21.13 -7.27 -2.67
CA GLY A 207 21.68 -8.57 -3.03
C GLY A 207 21.41 -9.65 -1.98
N ILE A 208 20.40 -9.47 -1.13
CA ILE A 208 19.91 -10.55 -0.27
C ILE A 208 19.18 -11.51 -1.21
N VAL A 209 19.49 -12.80 -1.15
CA VAL A 209 18.95 -13.84 -2.05
C VAL A 209 18.08 -14.86 -1.32
N PRO A 210 18.39 -15.32 -0.09
CA PRO A 210 17.61 -16.37 0.54
C PRO A 210 16.15 -15.94 0.77
N ALA A 211 15.20 -16.72 0.23
CA ALA A 211 13.77 -16.42 0.30
C ALA A 211 13.31 -16.25 1.76
N ALA A 212 13.70 -17.16 2.66
CA ALA A 212 13.36 -17.05 4.08
C ALA A 212 13.85 -15.74 4.74
N THR A 213 14.96 -15.17 4.25
CA THR A 213 15.45 -13.86 4.72
C THR A 213 14.58 -12.72 4.21
N HIS A 214 14.12 -12.79 2.95
CA HIS A 214 13.20 -11.81 2.37
C HIS A 214 11.88 -11.78 3.11
N GLU A 215 11.23 -12.94 3.19
CA GLU A 215 9.94 -13.09 3.85
C GLU A 215 10.03 -12.62 5.30
N PHE A 216 11.00 -13.10 6.10
CA PHE A 216 11.14 -12.64 7.49
C PHE A 216 11.22 -11.11 7.62
N LEU A 217 11.94 -10.43 6.71
CA LEU A 217 12.08 -8.98 6.77
C LEU A 217 10.80 -8.26 6.33
N GLY A 218 10.07 -8.81 5.36
CA GLY A 218 8.73 -8.36 4.96
C GLY A 218 7.74 -8.48 6.11
N GLU A 219 7.58 -9.69 6.66
CA GLU A 219 6.73 -9.97 7.83
C GLU A 219 7.10 -9.10 9.04
N ALA A 220 8.40 -8.85 9.25
CA ALA A 220 8.85 -7.99 10.34
C ALA A 220 8.37 -6.53 10.19
N ILE A 221 8.11 -6.04 8.98
CA ILE A 221 7.52 -4.72 8.77
C ILE A 221 6.05 -4.69 9.16
N GLU A 222 5.29 -5.72 8.79
CA GLU A 222 3.87 -5.87 9.10
C GLU A 222 3.67 -5.94 10.63
N ILE A 223 4.41 -6.82 11.31
CA ILE A 223 4.34 -7.02 12.77
C ILE A 223 4.73 -5.76 13.56
N LEU A 224 5.77 -5.05 13.09
CA LEU A 224 6.25 -3.85 13.77
C LEU A 224 5.40 -2.61 13.48
N SER A 225 4.66 -2.60 12.36
CA SER A 225 3.71 -1.56 11.90
C SER A 225 4.20 -0.12 12.11
N ARG A 226 5.50 0.15 11.88
CA ARG A 226 6.09 1.46 12.21
C ARG A 226 5.54 2.54 11.29
N GLY A 227 4.77 3.47 11.85
CA GLY A 227 4.11 4.52 11.08
C GLY A 227 2.87 4.06 10.30
N MET A 228 2.40 2.82 10.57
CA MET A 228 1.22 2.22 9.96
C MET A 228 0.20 1.87 11.03
N GLN A 229 -1.07 1.78 10.64
CA GLN A 229 -2.10 1.25 11.52
C GLN A 229 -1.85 -0.24 11.76
N GLN A 230 -2.07 -0.68 12.99
CA GLN A 230 -1.82 -2.07 13.38
C GLN A 230 -3.00 -2.94 12.99
N GLU A 231 -2.71 -4.12 12.45
CA GLU A 231 -3.70 -5.17 12.27
C GLU A 231 -4.21 -5.69 13.62
N PRO A 232 -5.46 -6.18 13.69
CA PRO A 232 -5.99 -6.80 14.89
C PRO A 232 -5.22 -8.07 15.26
N LEU A 233 -5.25 -8.41 16.55
CA LEU A 233 -4.90 -9.75 17.00
C LEU A 233 -6.12 -10.66 16.76
N GLU A 234 -5.91 -11.78 16.11
CA GLU A 234 -6.94 -12.70 15.67
C GLU A 234 -7.71 -13.24 16.88
N SER A 235 -9.04 -13.25 16.79
CA SER A 235 -9.91 -13.67 17.89
C SER A 235 -10.45 -15.09 17.71
N VAL A 236 -10.23 -15.70 16.55
CA VAL A 236 -10.62 -17.06 16.21
C VAL A 236 -9.48 -17.76 15.47
N ALA A 237 -9.46 -19.09 15.49
CA ALA A 237 -8.44 -19.88 14.81
C ALA A 237 -8.55 -19.78 13.28
N PRO A 238 -7.43 -19.97 12.54
CA PRO A 238 -7.47 -20.10 11.09
C PRO A 238 -8.50 -21.14 10.63
N GLY A 239 -9.30 -20.78 9.62
CA GLY A 239 -10.37 -21.63 9.08
C GLY A 239 -11.72 -21.56 9.81
N ALA A 240 -11.79 -20.90 10.97
CA ALA A 240 -13.07 -20.63 11.63
C ALA A 240 -13.85 -19.51 10.93
N ALA A 241 -15.18 -19.53 11.06
CA ALA A 241 -16.03 -18.44 10.56
C ALA A 241 -15.63 -17.11 11.22
N GLY A 242 -15.46 -16.06 10.40
CA GLY A 242 -15.00 -14.75 10.85
C GLY A 242 -13.48 -14.63 11.05
N TYR A 243 -12.70 -15.65 10.66
CA TYR A 243 -11.25 -15.52 10.60
C TYR A 243 -10.82 -14.50 9.55
N VAL A 244 -9.97 -13.57 9.97
CA VAL A 244 -9.28 -12.62 9.10
C VAL A 244 -7.81 -12.69 9.51
N ALA A 245 -6.95 -13.06 8.56
CA ALA A 245 -5.52 -13.08 8.79
C ALA A 245 -5.05 -11.67 9.20
N GLY A 246 -4.19 -11.61 10.20
CA GLY A 246 -3.60 -10.37 10.67
C GLY A 246 -2.31 -10.63 11.45
N PHE A 247 -2.23 -10.01 12.62
CA PHE A 247 -0.97 -9.93 13.37
C PHE A 247 -0.35 -11.30 13.73
N ALA A 248 -1.14 -12.28 14.17
CA ALA A 248 -0.64 -13.59 14.59
C ALA A 248 -0.26 -14.47 13.39
N ASP A 249 -0.98 -14.36 12.27
CA ASP A 249 -0.63 -15.04 11.02
C ASP A 249 0.74 -14.58 10.53
N ASP A 250 0.95 -13.26 10.42
CA ASP A 250 2.24 -12.66 10.05
C ASP A 250 3.35 -13.06 11.02
N ALA A 251 3.06 -13.04 12.33
CA ALA A 251 4.00 -13.47 13.36
C ALA A 251 4.35 -14.96 13.24
N GLY A 252 3.41 -15.81 12.83
CA GLY A 252 3.65 -17.22 12.54
C GLY A 252 4.58 -17.40 11.34
N ARG A 253 4.29 -16.72 10.23
CA ARG A 253 5.12 -16.74 9.01
C ARG A 253 6.52 -16.19 9.28
N ALA A 254 6.65 -15.09 10.03
CA ALA A 254 7.95 -14.54 10.45
C ALA A 254 8.78 -15.54 11.26
N LEU A 255 8.17 -16.27 12.21
CA LEU A 255 8.88 -17.25 13.02
C LEU A 255 9.36 -18.43 12.17
N ALA A 256 8.51 -18.94 11.27
CA ALA A 256 8.87 -20.00 10.33
C ALA A 256 10.05 -19.58 9.44
N ASN A 257 9.98 -18.38 8.86
CA ASN A 257 11.02 -17.82 8.02
C ASN A 257 12.32 -17.56 8.79
N TRP A 258 12.26 -17.08 10.03
CA TRP A 258 13.44 -16.97 10.89
C TRP A 258 14.12 -18.32 11.12
N ASN A 259 13.35 -19.39 11.36
CA ASN A 259 13.91 -20.71 11.60
C ASN A 259 14.57 -21.31 10.35
N ASN A 260 14.02 -21.02 9.16
CA ASN A 260 14.56 -21.43 7.87
C ASN A 260 15.69 -20.51 7.35
N MET A 261 15.91 -19.37 8.00
CA MET A 261 16.91 -18.39 7.61
C MET A 261 18.35 -18.93 7.79
N PRO A 262 19.26 -18.71 6.82
CA PRO A 262 20.66 -19.07 6.98
C PRO A 262 21.27 -18.49 8.26
N LEU A 263 22.19 -19.22 8.89
CA LEU A 263 22.77 -18.81 10.17
C LEU A 263 23.44 -17.42 10.09
N ALA A 264 24.13 -17.13 8.98
CA ALA A 264 24.75 -15.83 8.76
C ALA A 264 23.73 -14.68 8.76
N ASP A 265 22.58 -14.87 8.10
CA ASP A 265 21.50 -13.90 8.07
C ASP A 265 20.81 -13.77 9.44
N ARG A 266 20.63 -14.88 10.18
CA ARG A 266 20.12 -14.83 11.57
C ARG A 266 21.03 -14.00 12.47
N ARG A 267 22.36 -14.11 12.33
CA ARG A 267 23.30 -13.24 13.07
C ARG A 267 23.12 -11.79 12.66
N ARG A 268 23.12 -11.52 11.35
CA ARG A 268 22.97 -10.17 10.77
C ARG A 268 21.67 -9.48 11.20
N PHE A 269 20.55 -10.20 11.24
CA PHE A 269 19.23 -9.66 11.53
C PHE A 269 18.72 -9.97 12.95
N ARG A 270 19.60 -10.42 13.84
CA ARG A 270 19.31 -10.73 15.25
C ARG A 270 18.55 -9.61 15.97
N ALA A 271 18.99 -8.37 15.83
CA ALA A 271 18.33 -7.23 16.46
C ALA A 271 16.89 -7.02 15.98
N ARG A 272 16.63 -7.30 14.69
CA ARG A 272 15.28 -7.22 14.11
C ARG A 272 14.37 -8.29 14.71
N PHE A 273 14.85 -9.53 14.81
CA PHE A 273 14.09 -10.61 15.45
C PHE A 273 13.78 -10.33 16.92
N ILE A 274 14.72 -9.76 17.67
CA ILE A 274 14.46 -9.34 19.06
C ILE A 274 13.30 -8.33 19.13
N ALA A 275 13.26 -7.36 18.20
CA ALA A 275 12.17 -6.39 18.14
C ALA A 275 10.82 -7.06 17.81
N VAL A 276 10.80 -7.96 16.82
CA VAL A 276 9.62 -8.75 16.44
C VAL A 276 9.13 -9.60 17.62
N ARG A 277 10.02 -10.38 18.24
CA ARG A 277 9.73 -11.22 19.41
C ARG A 277 9.14 -10.41 20.56
N ARG A 278 9.73 -9.25 20.89
CA ARG A 278 9.19 -8.35 21.92
C ARG A 278 7.79 -7.86 21.57
N ARG A 279 7.57 -7.50 20.31
CA ARG A 279 6.29 -7.02 19.81
C ARG A 279 5.21 -8.09 19.91
N VAL A 280 5.50 -9.31 19.48
CA VAL A 280 4.59 -10.47 19.58
C VAL A 280 4.23 -10.76 21.04
N ARG A 281 5.23 -10.84 21.93
CA ARG A 281 5.01 -11.03 23.37
C ARG A 281 4.06 -9.98 23.96
N ASN A 282 4.32 -8.71 23.67
CA ASN A 282 3.51 -7.61 24.21
C ASN A 282 2.08 -7.62 23.64
N ARG A 283 1.92 -7.95 22.36
CA ARG A 283 0.60 -7.97 21.69
C ARG A 283 -0.27 -9.12 22.19
N ILE A 284 0.29 -10.32 22.34
CA ILE A 284 -0.44 -11.46 22.90
C ILE A 284 -0.79 -11.18 24.37
N ALA A 285 0.15 -10.69 25.17
CA ALA A 285 -0.10 -10.37 26.58
C ALA A 285 -1.16 -9.28 26.79
N ALA A 286 -1.32 -8.35 25.84
CA ALA A 286 -2.35 -7.32 25.87
C ALA A 286 -3.71 -7.78 25.31
N GLY A 287 -3.79 -8.98 24.72
CA GLY A 287 -5.04 -9.55 24.23
C GLY A 287 -5.96 -10.04 25.34
N THR A 288 -7.19 -10.40 24.99
CA THR A 288 -8.14 -11.03 25.92
C THR A 288 -7.65 -12.41 26.37
N PRO A 289 -8.15 -12.97 27.49
CA PRO A 289 -7.78 -14.33 27.90
C PRO A 289 -7.99 -15.39 26.82
N ALA A 290 -9.06 -15.26 26.01
CA ALA A 290 -9.31 -16.13 24.88
C ALA A 290 -8.25 -16.01 23.78
N GLN A 291 -7.84 -14.78 23.43
CA GLN A 291 -6.74 -14.54 22.47
C GLN A 291 -5.40 -15.05 23.02
N GLN A 292 -5.12 -14.85 24.30
CA GLN A 292 -3.90 -15.35 24.94
C GLN A 292 -3.83 -16.88 24.87
N ALA A 293 -4.94 -17.57 25.16
CA ALA A 293 -5.03 -19.02 25.06
C ALA A 293 -4.88 -19.49 23.61
N LEU A 294 -5.58 -18.85 22.67
CA LEU A 294 -5.51 -19.15 21.24
C LEU A 294 -4.07 -19.06 20.71
N HIS A 295 -3.32 -18.04 21.13
CA HIS A 295 -1.98 -17.73 20.61
C HIS A 295 -0.83 -18.23 21.50
N ALA A 296 -1.12 -19.05 22.50
CA ALA A 296 -0.12 -19.56 23.44
C ALA A 296 0.99 -20.37 22.74
N GLY A 297 0.64 -21.17 21.72
CA GLY A 297 1.60 -21.94 20.93
C GLY A 297 2.58 -21.06 20.14
N LEU A 298 2.07 -19.98 19.53
CA LEU A 298 2.90 -18.99 18.84
C LEU A 298 3.87 -18.31 19.80
N LEU A 299 3.37 -17.87 20.96
CA LEU A 299 4.19 -17.28 22.01
C LEU A 299 5.30 -18.23 22.50
N ALA A 300 4.96 -19.51 22.72
CA ALA A 300 5.92 -20.53 23.10
C ALA A 300 6.98 -20.74 22.02
N GLY A 301 6.59 -20.80 20.75
CA GLY A 301 7.53 -20.90 19.61
C GLY A 301 8.51 -19.73 19.58
N TYR A 302 8.02 -18.50 19.74
CA TYR A 302 8.88 -17.34 19.88
C TYR A 302 9.79 -17.45 21.09
N ASN A 303 9.33 -17.91 22.26
CA ASN A 303 10.15 -18.05 23.48
C ASN A 303 11.18 -19.19 23.40
N ALA A 304 10.95 -20.21 22.58
CA ALA A 304 11.88 -21.32 22.40
C ALA A 304 13.10 -20.96 21.53
N VAL A 305 13.04 -19.91 20.71
CA VAL A 305 14.15 -19.52 19.84
C VAL A 305 15.40 -19.16 20.66
N VAL A 306 16.44 -19.97 20.49
CA VAL A 306 17.82 -19.67 20.93
C VAL A 306 18.46 -18.78 19.87
N LEU A 307 18.89 -17.59 20.28
CA LEU A 307 19.51 -16.64 19.35
C LEU A 307 20.96 -17.03 19.09
N PRO A 308 21.45 -16.92 17.84
CA PRO A 308 22.87 -17.10 17.58
C PRO A 308 23.68 -16.02 18.31
N ALA A 309 24.93 -16.35 18.63
CA ALA A 309 25.91 -15.37 19.07
C ALA A 309 26.04 -14.24 18.02
N PRO A 310 26.27 -12.99 18.46
CA PRO A 310 26.48 -11.86 17.54
C PRO A 310 27.63 -12.11 16.57
#